data_AF-A0A1H9RUF2-F1
#
_entry.id   AF-A0A1H9RUF2-F1
#
_cell.length_a   1.000
_cell.length_b   1.000
_cell.length_c   1.000
_cell.angle_alpha   90.00
_cell.angle_beta   90.00
_cell.angle_gamma   90.00
#
_symmetry.space_group_name_H-M   'P 1'
#
loop_
_entity.id
_entity.type
_entity.pdbx_description
1 polymer ?
#
loop_
_entity_poly.entity_id
_entity_poly.type
_entity_poly.pdbx_seq_one_letter_code
_entity_poly.pdbx_strand_id
1 'polypeptide(L)'
;MLTVAVALFALSTLITWAYYGQEAWTYLFGKSRGSERLYQLIFCLFIVAGSVLPLGSVLSFADAVLFLLALFNIIGVYLLAPVVKQELRSSRDKIDPGEVRKNENANS
;
A
#
# COMPACT_ATOMS: atom_id res chain seq x y z
N MET A 1 -11.60 -25.64 13.70
CA MET A 1 -11.18 -25.57 12.27
C MET A 1 -11.31 -24.15 11.70
N LEU A 2 -12.38 -23.40 11.98
CA LEU A 2 -12.51 -21.99 11.57
C LEU A 2 -11.38 -21.07 12.09
N THR A 3 -10.98 -21.23 13.35
CA THR A 3 -9.89 -20.45 13.98
C THR A 3 -8.55 -20.62 13.27
N VAL A 4 -8.28 -21.82 12.75
CA VAL A 4 -7.04 -22.12 12.01
C VAL A 4 -7.06 -21.43 10.64
N ALA A 5 -8.19 -21.47 9.94
CA ALA A 5 -8.34 -20.77 8.66
C ALA A 5 -8.19 -19.24 8.82
N VAL A 6 -8.82 -18.66 9.84
CA VAL A 6 -8.71 -17.22 10.14
C VAL A 6 -7.29 -16.83 10.55
N ALA A 7 -6.60 -17.68 11.33
CA ALA A 7 -5.20 -17.46 11.69
C ALA A 7 -4.28 -17.46 10.46
N LEU A 8 -4.44 -18.44 9.55
CA LEU A 8 -3.65 -18.51 8.31
C LEU A 8 -3.91 -17.32 7.37
N PHE A 9 -5.15 -16.83 7.33
CA PHE A 9 -5.52 -15.65 6.57
C PHE A 9 -4.88 -14.38 7.14
N ALA A 10 -4.98 -14.17 8.46
CA ALA A 10 -4.33 -13.06 9.14
C ALA A 10 -2.80 -13.08 8.96
N LEU A 11 -2.18 -14.26 9.00
CA LEU A 11 -0.75 -14.42 8.70
C LEU A 11 -0.42 -14.02 7.26
N SER A 12 -1.25 -14.40 6.29
CA SER A 12 -1.05 -14.03 4.88
C SER A 12 -1.13 -12.51 4.67
N THR A 13 -2.08 -11.85 5.36
CA THR A 13 -2.18 -10.38 5.37
C THR A 13 -0.93 -9.77 6.02
N LEU A 14 -0.52 -10.23 7.20
CA LEU A 14 0.67 -9.71 7.88
C LEU A 14 1.95 -9.89 7.05
N ILE A 15 2.12 -11.02 6.38
CA ILE A 15 3.26 -11.29 5.49
C ILE A 15 3.26 -10.31 4.31
N THR A 16 2.09 -10.02 3.73
CA THR A 16 1.95 -9.06 2.63
C THR A 16 2.31 -7.64 3.09
N TRP A 17 1.84 -7.24 4.27
CA TRP A 17 2.14 -5.94 4.87
C TRP A 17 3.61 -5.81 5.27
N ALA A 18 4.20 -6.89 5.80
CA ALA A 18 5.63 -7.01 6.09
C ALA A 18 6.48 -6.84 4.82
N TYR A 19 6.11 -7.53 3.74
CA TYR A 19 6.79 -7.47 2.45
C TYR A 19 6.75 -6.06 1.84
N TYR A 20 5.56 -5.44 1.80
CA TYR A 20 5.43 -4.05 1.34
C TYR A 20 6.15 -3.06 2.26
N GLY A 21 6.19 -3.30 3.58
CA GLY A 21 6.97 -2.50 4.53
C GLY A 21 8.48 -2.59 4.28
N GLN A 22 9.00 -3.78 4.00
CA GLN A 22 10.41 -3.99 3.66
C GLN A 22 10.80 -3.34 2.33
N GLU A 23 9.95 -3.45 1.31
CA GLU A 23 10.15 -2.79 0.02
C GLU A 23 10.06 -1.27 0.15
N ALA A 24 9.06 -0.73 0.87
CA ALA A 24 8.95 0.71 1.13
C ALA A 24 10.17 1.25 1.90
N TRP A 25 10.68 0.50 2.88
CA TRP A 25 11.89 0.87 3.62
C TRP A 25 13.13 0.85 2.72
N THR A 26 13.27 -0.20 1.90
CA THR A 26 14.37 -0.35 0.95
C THR A 26 14.34 0.77 -0.11
N TYR A 27 13.14 1.23 -0.48
CA TYR A 27 12.92 2.34 -1.40
C TYR A 27 13.22 3.70 -0.75
N LEU A 28 12.90 3.87 0.54
CA LEU A 28 13.08 5.14 1.26
C LEU A 28 14.54 5.35 1.72
N PHE A 29 15.26 4.29 2.10
CA PHE A 29 16.62 4.38 2.65
C PHE A 29 17.72 3.73 1.78
N GLY A 30 17.35 3.09 0.67
CA GLY A 30 18.26 2.33 -0.18
C GLY A 30 18.65 0.98 0.43
N LYS A 31 19.06 0.03 -0.43
CA LYS A 31 19.43 -1.36 -0.10
C LYS A 31 20.68 -1.42 0.79
N SER A 32 20.53 -1.14 2.09
CA SER A 32 21.62 -1.08 3.06
C SER A 32 21.37 -2.03 4.23
N ARG A 33 22.41 -2.73 4.68
CA ARG A 33 22.40 -3.73 5.78
C ARG A 33 21.83 -3.21 7.12
N GLY A 34 21.70 -1.90 7.29
CA GLY A 34 21.04 -1.28 8.45
C GLY A 34 19.50 -1.34 8.40
N SER A 35 18.92 -1.31 7.21
CA SER A 35 17.47 -1.42 6.96
C SER A 35 16.91 -2.74 7.47
N GLU A 36 17.62 -3.83 7.16
CA GLU A 36 17.22 -5.19 7.51
C GLU A 36 17.19 -5.41 9.02
N ARG A 37 18.17 -4.84 9.75
CA ARG A 37 18.18 -4.87 11.23
C ARG A 37 17.09 -4.01 11.85
N LEU A 38 16.81 -2.84 11.28
CA LEU A 38 15.78 -1.95 11.81
C LEU A 38 14.38 -2.54 11.62
N TYR A 39 14.15 -3.22 10.50
CA TYR A 39 12.93 -4.00 10.28
C TYR A 39 12.75 -5.09 11.33
N GLN A 40 13.78 -5.91 11.59
CA GLN A 40 13.75 -6.93 12.64
C GLN A 40 13.53 -6.33 14.04
N LEU A 41 14.08 -5.15 14.31
CA LEU A 41 13.97 -4.47 15.61
C LEU A 41 12.58 -3.89 15.85
N ILE A 42 11.97 -3.28 14.82
CA ILE A 42 10.58 -2.80 14.86
C ILE A 42 9.62 -3.98 14.98
N PHE A 43 9.85 -5.06 14.24
CA PHE A 43 9.00 -6.25 14.29
C PHE A 43 9.02 -6.91 15.66
N CYS A 44 10.20 -7.03 16.28
CA CYS A 44 10.34 -7.57 17.63
C CYS A 44 9.68 -6.65 18.67
N LEU A 45 9.85 -5.33 18.57
CA LEU A 45 9.19 -4.36 19.45
C LEU A 45 7.67 -4.41 19.34
N PHE A 46 7.12 -4.55 18.13
CA PHE A 46 5.69 -4.68 17.89
C PHE A 46 5.12 -5.96 18.52
N ILE A 47 5.84 -7.09 18.41
CA ILE A 47 5.44 -8.37 19.00
C ILE A 47 5.43 -8.29 20.53
N VAL A 48 6.48 -7.69 21.12
CA VAL A 48 6.57 -7.53 22.59
C VAL A 48 5.52 -6.53 23.09
N ALA A 49 5.31 -5.41 22.39
CA ALA A 49 4.25 -4.48 22.75
C ALA A 49 2.86 -5.16 22.68
N GLY A 50 2.58 -5.88 21.60
CA GLY A 50 1.32 -6.59 21.39
C GLY A 50 1.06 -7.72 22.39
N SER A 51 2.10 -8.36 22.93
CA SER A 51 1.93 -9.44 23.91
C SER A 51 1.71 -8.96 25.34
N VAL A 52 2.07 -7.71 25.66
CA VAL A 52 2.02 -7.15 27.02
C VAL A 52 0.75 -6.29 27.23
N LEU A 53 0.07 -5.89 26.16
CA LEU A 53 -1.11 -5.01 26.21
C LEU A 53 -2.41 -5.79 26.52
N PRO A 54 -3.24 -5.32 27.47
CA PRO A 54 -4.57 -5.90 27.73
C PRO A 54 -5.54 -5.58 26.57
N LEU A 55 -6.59 -6.41 26.42
CA LEU A 55 -7.57 -6.35 25.32
C LEU A 55 -8.09 -4.92 25.00
N GLY A 56 -8.44 -4.15 26.03
CA GLY A 56 -8.91 -2.77 25.85
C GLY A 56 -7.86 -1.85 25.21
N SER A 57 -6.60 -1.98 25.63
CA SER A 57 -5.49 -1.19 25.06
C SER A 57 -5.11 -1.65 23.65
N VAL A 58 -5.26 -2.94 23.34
CA VAL A 58 -5.05 -3.46 21.98
C VAL A 58 -6.05 -2.88 21.01
N LEU A 59 -7.31 -2.74 21.42
CA LEU A 59 -8.36 -2.11 20.59
C LEU A 59 -8.05 -0.65 20.31
N SER A 60 -7.70 0.14 21.35
CA SER A 60 -7.32 1.56 21.17
C SER A 60 -6.06 1.72 20.31
N PHE A 61 -5.11 0.80 20.41
CA PHE A 61 -3.92 0.79 19.56
C PHE A 61 -4.27 0.45 18.10
N ALA A 62 -5.15 -0.53 17.87
CA ALA A 62 -5.61 -0.87 16.53
C ALA A 62 -6.31 0.33 15.87
N ASP A 63 -7.17 1.05 16.60
CA ASP A 63 -7.82 2.27 16.11
C ASP A 63 -6.78 3.34 15.71
N ALA A 64 -5.72 3.53 16.51
CA ALA A 64 -4.65 4.48 16.19
C ALA A 64 -3.84 4.07 14.94
N VAL A 65 -3.55 2.77 14.79
CA VAL A 65 -2.89 2.24 13.58
C VAL A 65 -3.77 2.44 12.35
N LEU A 66 -5.08 2.15 12.45
CA LEU A 66 -6.03 2.35 11.35
C LEU A 66 -6.13 3.83 10.93
N PHE A 67 -6.14 4.75 11.89
CA PHE A 67 -6.11 6.17 11.62
C PHE A 67 -4.83 6.59 10.88
N LEU A 68 -3.67 6.07 11.30
CA LEU A 68 -2.39 6.36 10.65
C LEU A 68 -2.35 5.80 9.22
N LEU A 69 -2.91 4.61 8.99
CA LEU A 69 -3.04 4.02 7.66
C LEU A 69 -3.93 4.86 6.73
N ALA A 70 -5.06 5.36 7.25
CA ALA A 70 -5.93 6.27 6.51
C ALA A 70 -5.20 7.56 6.14
N LEU A 71 -4.41 8.12 7.06
CA LEU A 71 -3.57 9.29 6.81
C LEU A 71 -2.55 9.05 5.69
N PHE A 72 -1.78 7.95 5.76
CA PHE A 72 -0.84 7.59 4.71
C PHE A 72 -1.52 7.41 3.34
N ASN A 73 -2.70 6.78 3.32
CA ASN A 73 -3.47 6.60 2.10
C ASN A 73 -3.90 7.95 1.49
N ILE A 74 -4.43 8.87 2.31
CA ILE A 74 -4.84 10.20 1.85
C ILE A 74 -3.65 10.98 1.30
N ILE A 75 -2.50 10.93 1.98
CA ILE A 75 -1.27 11.58 1.50
C ILE A 75 -0.81 10.96 0.17
N GLY A 76 -0.84 9.63 0.05
CA GLY A 76 -0.49 8.92 -1.17
C GLY A 76 -1.39 9.31 -2.34
N VAL A 77 -2.70 9.32 -2.14
CA VAL A 77 -3.68 9.74 -3.16
C VAL A 77 -3.50 11.21 -3.50
N TYR A 78 -3.24 12.08 -2.52
CA TYR A 78 -3.01 13.50 -2.78
C TYR A 78 -1.77 13.74 -3.66
N LEU A 79 -0.69 13.00 -3.40
CA LEU A 79 0.53 13.06 -4.21
C LEU A 79 0.32 12.47 -5.62
N LEU A 80 -0.50 11.41 -5.73
CA LEU A 80 -0.77 10.72 -6.98
C LEU A 80 -1.88 11.37 -7.83
N ALA A 81 -2.74 12.19 -7.23
CA ALA A 81 -3.83 12.91 -7.90
C ALA A 81 -3.39 13.69 -9.16
N PRO A 82 -2.28 14.48 -9.14
CA PRO A 82 -1.79 15.13 -10.34
C PRO A 82 -1.30 14.14 -11.41
N VAL A 83 -0.63 13.06 -11.00
CA VAL A 83 -0.10 12.01 -11.89
C VAL A 83 -1.24 11.24 -12.56
N VAL A 84 -2.24 10.81 -11.79
CA VAL A 84 -3.44 10.13 -12.30
C VAL A 84 -4.21 11.03 -13.26
N LYS A 85 -4.33 12.34 -12.96
CA LYS A 85 -4.98 13.29 -13.87
C LYS A 85 -4.25 13.43 -15.21
N GLN A 86 -2.92 13.33 -15.20
CA GLN A 86 -2.09 13.35 -16.41
C GLN A 86 -2.25 12.06 -17.23
N GLU A 87 -2.18 10.90 -16.59
CA GLU A 87 -2.36 9.59 -17.24
C GLU A 87 -3.79 9.37 -17.80
N LEU A 88 -4.81 9.86 -17.08
CA LEU A 88 -6.19 9.85 -17.57
C LEU A 88 -6.41 10.77 -18.78
N ARG A 89 -5.62 11.84 -18.93
CA ARG A 89 -5.65 12.68 -20.14
C ARG A 89 -4.95 11.98 -21.30
N SER A 90 -3.77 11.41 -21.07
CA SER A 90 -2.99 10.64 -22.06
C SER A 90 -3.78 9.46 -22.63
N SER A 91 -4.51 8.74 -21.76
CA SER A 91 -5.32 7.59 -22.17
C SER A 91 -6.59 8.01 -22.93
N ARG A 92 -7.20 9.15 -22.58
CA ARG A 92 -8.41 9.65 -23.25
C ARG A 92 -8.11 10.21 -24.64
N ASP A 93 -6.93 10.79 -24.84
CA ASP A 93 -6.47 11.30 -26.14
C ASP A 93 -6.30 10.17 -27.17
N LYS A 94 -5.90 8.98 -26.72
CA LYS A 94 -5.76 7.78 -27.57
C LYS A 94 -7.09 7.10 -27.90
N ILE A 95 -8.18 7.51 -27.26
CA ILE A 95 -9.54 7.01 -27.51
C ILE A 95 -10.44 8.20 -27.91
N ASP A 96 -9.89 9.21 -28.60
CA ASP A 96 -10.71 10.15 -29.34
C ASP A 96 -11.08 9.50 -30.70
N PRO A 97 -12.34 9.08 -30.91
CA PRO A 97 -12.79 8.44 -32.16
C PRO A 97 -12.74 9.37 -33.39
N GLY A 98 -12.22 10.59 -33.26
CA GLY A 98 -11.97 11.52 -34.36
C GLY A 98 -10.93 11.05 -35.39
N GLU A 99 -9.93 10.24 -35.01
CA GLU A 99 -8.92 9.74 -35.96
C GLU A 99 -9.40 8.55 -36.80
N VAL A 100 -10.38 7.77 -36.32
CA VAL A 100 -10.93 6.64 -37.08
C VAL A 100 -11.72 7.12 -38.31
N ARG A 101 -12.35 8.30 -38.24
CA ARG A 101 -13.09 8.88 -39.38
C ARG A 101 -12.23 9.56 -40.43
N LYS A 102 -10.98 9.94 -40.11
CA LYS A 102 -10.10 10.62 -41.09
C LYS A 102 -9.43 9.64 -42.06
N ASN A 103 -9.19 8.40 -41.64
CA ASN A 103 -8.65 7.34 -42.52
C ASN A 103 -9.69 6.68 -43.44
N GLU A 104 -11.00 6.83 -43.17
CA GLU A 104 -12.05 6.32 -44.07
C GLU A 104 -12.32 7.29 -45.23
N ASN A 105 -12.17 8.59 -45.02
CA ASN A 105 -12.39 9.62 -46.06
C ASN A 105 -11.15 9.91 -46.93
N ALA A 106 -9.99 9.33 -46.62
CA ALA A 106 -8.75 9.48 -47.39
C ALA A 106 -8.53 8.36 -48.42
N ASN A 107 -9.43 7.36 -48.46
CA ASN A 107 -9.40 6.24 -49.40
C ASN A 107 -10.64 6.20 -50.31
N SER A 108 -11.32 7.35 -50.48
CA SER A 108 -12.42 7.54 -51.45
C SER A 108 -12.02 8.49 -52.56
#